data_AF-A0A935F976-F1
#
_entry.id   AF-A0A935F976-F1
#
_cell.length_a   1.000
_cell.length_b   1.000
_cell.length_c   1.000
_cell.angle_alpha   90.00
_cell.angle_beta   90.00
_cell.angle_gamma   90.00
#
_symmetry.space_group_name_H-M   'P 1'
#
loop_
_entity.id
_entity.type
_entity.pdbx_description
1 polymer ?
#
loop_
_entity_poly.entity_id
_entity_poly.type
_entity_poly.pdbx_seq_one_letter_code
_entity_poly.pdbx_strand_id
1 'polypeptide(L)'
;MALKEIDLLRNPPGQDTGNNQQSEFYPYRYLASEGFLPGFNFTRLPVRLFVPHDDGQYISRPRSLAIREFGPRNSLYYMGNKFMAGRMPITDMANQLSRAKISLSTGYILTDKNGDFDLNVDPFDEKIELSNDNNRELLTNLLELSECRADEQARITCEEEERQREGFEIETFFSMKSNLKQVQRLVATLAGEPLLEISFLPAVSLYKINRKWKTSEMKGFLIEENSGIWKRASIVNNINGAPNPVSMLNVELFTEYTADAIYIKPLKNLNLANTETGPVTLLYALKRGIEQLFQVEPREIGAEIMGHPMEPNIMIYEAAEGSLGILKQILKRPDVFKEIATTAYDICHFNKSVVEQEKFGASSYHDLLSYFNQQYHESISRYDIKDGLENLIKAEYTIQHNTGFTDYEQQYQYLLNLVDPTSTTEAQLLKYLYDNRLRLPDKNQHDLRPKGCNTIPDFLYETEVQACVFCDGIHHDQEEIKKLDIQKRACVENLGYEVVVWHYRTPLSDLVKQYPHIFSKIRI
;
A
#
# COMPACT_ATOMS: atom_id res chain seq x y z
N MET A 1 0.03 40.72 -10.44
CA MET A 1 0.69 39.44 -10.12
C MET A 1 -0.32 38.50 -9.45
N ALA A 2 -0.85 38.82 -8.27
CA ALA A 2 -1.84 37.98 -7.55
C ALA A 2 -3.13 37.60 -8.33
N LEU A 3 -3.70 38.51 -9.14
CA LEU A 3 -4.91 38.20 -9.92
C LEU A 3 -4.67 37.16 -11.03
N LYS A 4 -3.46 37.13 -11.62
CA LYS A 4 -3.09 36.13 -12.63
C LYS A 4 -2.89 34.75 -11.99
N GLU A 5 -2.29 34.71 -10.80
CA GLU A 5 -2.12 33.48 -10.01
C GLU A 5 -3.49 32.90 -9.59
N ILE A 6 -4.44 33.76 -9.22
CA ILE A 6 -5.81 33.35 -8.91
C ILE A 6 -6.55 32.82 -10.14
N ASP A 7 -6.38 33.43 -11.31
CA ASP A 7 -7.04 32.97 -12.55
C ASP A 7 -6.47 31.63 -13.05
N LEU A 8 -5.16 31.41 -12.90
CA LEU A 8 -4.51 30.11 -13.15
C LEU A 8 -5.02 29.00 -12.21
N LEU A 9 -5.36 29.35 -10.96
CA LEU A 9 -5.95 28.41 -9.99
C LEU A 9 -7.46 28.19 -10.20
N ARG A 10 -8.19 29.16 -10.76
CA ARG A 10 -9.65 29.11 -10.92
C ARG A 10 -10.13 28.41 -12.19
N ASN A 11 -9.25 28.25 -13.17
CA ASN A 11 -9.51 27.54 -14.43
C ASN A 11 -10.91 27.83 -15.03
N PRO A 12 -11.20 29.09 -15.43
CA PRO A 12 -12.51 29.47 -15.95
C PRO A 12 -12.79 28.71 -17.26
N PRO A 13 -13.98 28.07 -17.40
CA PRO A 13 -14.31 27.30 -18.60
C PRO A 13 -14.55 28.28 -19.76
N GLY A 14 -13.62 28.35 -20.71
CA GLY A 14 -13.86 29.14 -21.93
C GLY A 14 -12.66 29.58 -22.78
N GLN A 15 -11.41 29.24 -22.48
CA GLN A 15 -10.28 29.55 -23.38
C GLN A 15 -9.51 28.29 -23.79
N ASP A 16 -10.06 27.63 -24.80
CA ASP A 16 -9.37 26.60 -25.58
C ASP A 16 -8.15 27.17 -26.29
N THR A 17 -6.96 26.71 -25.90
CA THR A 17 -5.80 26.62 -26.78
C THR A 17 -5.18 25.22 -26.66
N GLY A 18 -5.73 24.27 -27.42
CA GLY A 18 -4.98 23.22 -28.12
C GLY A 18 -4.04 22.27 -27.37
N ASN A 19 -4.05 22.21 -26.04
CA ASN A 19 -3.30 21.21 -25.27
C ASN A 19 -4.24 20.50 -24.29
N ASN A 20 -4.21 19.17 -24.30
CA ASN A 20 -5.02 18.22 -23.52
C ASN A 20 -4.84 18.31 -21.98
N GLN A 21 -4.87 19.50 -21.39
CA GLN A 21 -4.95 19.70 -19.95
C GLN A 21 -6.42 19.72 -19.52
N GLN A 22 -7.09 18.57 -19.60
CA GLN A 22 -8.36 18.42 -18.90
C GLN A 22 -8.12 18.65 -17.39
N SER A 23 -8.82 19.67 -16.89
CA SER A 23 -8.70 20.34 -15.59
C SER A 23 -8.27 19.44 -14.43
N GLU A 24 -7.15 19.80 -13.81
CA GLU A 24 -6.63 19.23 -12.56
C GLU A 24 -7.59 19.43 -11.36
N PHE A 25 -8.66 20.23 -11.51
CA PHE A 25 -9.63 20.58 -10.47
C PHE A 25 -10.96 19.81 -10.56
N TYR A 26 -10.98 18.67 -11.27
CA TYR A 26 -12.18 17.84 -11.39
C TYR A 26 -12.47 17.11 -10.06
N PRO A 27 -13.67 17.24 -9.45
CA PRO A 27 -13.99 16.64 -8.14
C PRO A 27 -13.74 15.12 -8.05
N TYR A 28 -13.98 14.38 -9.15
CA TYR A 28 -13.70 12.95 -9.20
C TYR A 28 -12.19 12.64 -9.12
N ARG A 29 -11.31 13.55 -9.57
CA ARG A 29 -9.86 13.41 -9.42
C ARG A 29 -9.43 13.57 -7.96
N TYR A 30 -10.03 14.52 -7.22
CA TYR A 30 -9.79 14.68 -5.78
C TYR A 30 -10.25 13.44 -4.99
N LEU A 31 -11.46 12.95 -5.27
CA LEU A 31 -12.00 11.76 -4.61
C LEU A 31 -11.16 10.50 -4.92
N ALA A 32 -10.65 10.36 -6.15
CA ALA A 32 -9.74 9.28 -6.51
C ALA A 32 -8.37 9.38 -5.80
N SER A 33 -7.79 10.58 -5.68
CA SER A 33 -6.52 10.76 -4.96
C SER A 33 -6.65 10.50 -3.45
N GLU A 34 -7.83 10.69 -2.89
CA GLU A 34 -8.12 10.41 -1.48
C GLU A 34 -8.56 8.95 -1.21
N GLY A 35 -8.68 8.12 -2.25
CA GLY A 35 -9.03 6.69 -2.12
C GLY A 35 -10.54 6.40 -2.03
N PHE A 36 -11.40 7.37 -2.31
CA PHE A 36 -12.87 7.19 -2.29
C PHE A 36 -13.43 6.54 -3.57
N LEU A 37 -12.66 6.50 -4.65
CA LEU A 37 -13.06 5.87 -5.92
C LEU A 37 -12.09 4.74 -6.26
N PRO A 38 -12.58 3.60 -6.82
CA PRO A 38 -11.71 2.59 -7.40
C PRO A 38 -10.87 3.25 -8.50
N GLY A 39 -9.58 2.90 -8.59
CA GLY A 39 -8.52 3.61 -9.32
C GLY A 39 -8.65 3.71 -10.84
N PHE A 40 -9.80 4.12 -11.36
CA PHE A 40 -10.02 4.41 -12.77
C PHE A 40 -9.44 5.78 -13.11
N ASN A 41 -8.34 5.77 -13.87
CA ASN A 41 -7.86 6.80 -14.81
C ASN A 41 -7.87 8.29 -14.40
N PHE A 42 -7.89 8.62 -13.10
CA PHE A 42 -7.69 9.98 -12.62
C PHE A 42 -6.25 10.18 -12.17
N THR A 43 -5.50 10.94 -12.97
CA THR A 43 -4.13 11.40 -12.67
C THR A 43 -4.07 12.04 -11.27
N ARG A 44 -3.13 11.60 -10.42
CA ARG A 44 -2.99 12.07 -9.03
C ARG A 44 -2.58 13.55 -9.02
N LEU A 45 -2.97 14.33 -7.99
CA LEU A 45 -2.53 15.73 -7.89
C LEU A 45 -0.98 15.81 -7.86
N PRO A 46 -0.34 16.47 -8.83
CA PRO A 46 1.11 16.55 -8.90
C PRO A 46 1.65 17.56 -7.88
N VAL A 47 2.94 17.46 -7.58
CA VAL A 47 3.69 18.58 -7.00
C VAL A 47 4.12 19.48 -8.14
N ARG A 48 4.12 20.79 -7.91
CA ARG A 48 4.54 21.77 -8.91
C ARG A 48 5.80 22.49 -8.47
N LEU A 49 6.66 22.79 -9.43
CA LEU A 49 7.80 23.68 -9.27
C LEU A 49 7.62 24.89 -10.19
N PHE A 50 7.54 26.09 -9.61
CA PHE A 50 7.57 27.34 -10.36
C PHE A 50 9.00 27.67 -10.81
N VAL A 51 9.19 27.85 -12.11
CA VAL A 51 10.47 28.24 -12.72
C VAL A 51 10.34 29.66 -13.27
N PRO A 52 11.10 30.64 -12.75
CA PRO A 52 11.05 32.03 -13.21
C PRO A 52 11.86 32.19 -14.50
N HIS A 53 11.38 31.64 -15.61
CA HIS A 53 11.93 31.84 -16.95
C HIS A 53 10.89 32.54 -17.83
N ASP A 54 11.26 33.63 -18.49
CA ASP A 54 10.36 34.54 -19.23
C ASP A 54 9.16 35.01 -18.37
N ASP A 55 7.93 34.58 -18.72
CA ASP A 55 6.68 34.88 -18.01
C ASP A 55 6.42 33.97 -16.79
N GLY A 56 7.31 33.01 -16.51
CA GLY A 56 7.19 32.03 -15.45
C GLY A 56 6.36 30.81 -15.85
N GLN A 57 6.86 29.61 -15.57
CA GLN A 57 6.18 28.35 -15.91
C GLN A 57 6.17 27.38 -14.74
N TYR A 58 5.16 26.51 -14.69
CA TYR A 58 5.08 25.43 -13.72
C TYR A 58 5.48 24.10 -14.35
N ILE A 59 6.38 23.39 -13.67
CA ILE A 59 6.71 22.00 -13.97
C ILE A 59 5.93 21.13 -13.00
N SER A 60 4.99 20.34 -13.53
CA SER A 60 4.24 19.35 -12.76
C SER A 60 4.98 18.00 -12.75
N ARG A 61 5.04 17.37 -11.58
CA ARG A 61 5.57 16.00 -11.41
C ARG A 61 4.69 15.17 -10.50
N PRO A 62 4.51 13.86 -10.80
CA PRO A 62 3.92 12.93 -9.85
C PRO A 62 4.66 12.98 -8.51
N ARG A 63 3.93 12.89 -7.40
CA ARG A 63 4.49 12.98 -6.04
C ARG A 63 5.70 12.05 -5.80
N SER A 64 5.60 10.81 -6.29
CA SER A 64 6.66 9.80 -6.19
C SER A 64 7.98 10.20 -6.85
N LEU A 65 7.93 11.04 -7.88
CA LEU A 65 9.10 11.57 -8.59
C LEU A 65 9.51 12.95 -8.06
N ALA A 66 8.53 13.77 -7.69
CA ALA A 66 8.74 15.12 -7.16
C ALA A 66 9.62 15.13 -5.90
N ILE A 67 9.47 14.16 -4.99
CA ILE A 67 10.31 14.06 -3.79
C ILE A 67 11.81 13.97 -4.11
N ARG A 68 12.15 13.44 -5.29
CA ARG A 68 13.53 13.34 -5.79
C ARG A 68 13.91 14.56 -6.63
N GLU A 69 13.04 15.00 -7.54
CA GLU A 69 13.36 16.09 -8.48
C GLU A 69 13.27 17.48 -7.83
N PHE A 70 12.26 17.71 -7.00
CA PHE A 70 11.98 18.99 -6.32
C PHE A 70 12.49 19.00 -4.88
N GLY A 71 13.29 18.01 -4.51
CA GLY A 71 13.93 17.95 -3.20
C GLY A 71 14.77 19.19 -2.89
N PRO A 72 15.11 19.41 -1.60
CA PRO A 72 15.72 20.64 -1.13
C PRO A 72 16.99 20.97 -1.91
N ARG A 73 17.06 22.15 -2.52
CA ARG A 73 18.23 22.63 -3.28
C ARG A 73 18.68 21.72 -4.41
N ASN A 74 17.84 20.80 -4.88
CA ASN A 74 18.17 19.97 -6.03
C ASN A 74 18.28 20.83 -7.30
N SER A 75 19.19 20.47 -8.20
CA SER A 75 19.39 21.19 -9.46
C SER A 75 18.52 20.62 -10.57
N LEU A 76 17.92 21.49 -11.38
CA LEU A 76 17.07 21.12 -12.50
C LEU A 76 17.51 21.86 -13.76
N TYR A 77 17.45 21.19 -14.91
CA TYR A 77 17.67 21.81 -16.21
C TYR A 77 16.34 22.01 -16.91
N TYR A 78 16.08 23.24 -17.37
CA TYR A 78 14.85 23.60 -18.04
C TYR A 78 15.12 24.62 -19.14
N MET A 79 14.72 24.29 -20.39
CA MET A 79 14.90 25.14 -21.57
C MET A 79 16.34 25.68 -21.75
N GLY A 80 17.35 24.85 -21.48
CA GLY A 80 18.76 25.22 -21.60
C GLY A 80 19.33 26.03 -20.43
N ASN A 81 18.47 26.45 -19.48
CA ASN A 81 18.89 27.14 -18.27
C ASN A 81 18.89 26.19 -17.07
N LYS A 82 19.71 26.53 -16.07
CA LYS A 82 19.85 25.77 -14.83
C LYS A 82 19.10 26.49 -13.72
N PHE A 83 18.33 25.71 -12.96
CA PHE A 83 17.56 26.17 -11.82
C PHE A 83 17.85 25.30 -10.61
N MET A 84 17.55 25.81 -9.43
CA MET A 84 17.64 25.08 -8.18
C MET A 84 16.31 25.17 -7.44
N ALA A 85 15.78 24.06 -6.92
CA ALA A 85 14.62 24.03 -6.03
C ALA A 85 14.98 24.70 -4.70
N GLY A 86 14.94 26.04 -4.67
CA GLY A 86 15.50 26.84 -3.60
C GLY A 86 14.52 27.13 -2.47
N ARG A 87 13.22 27.04 -2.74
CA ARG A 87 12.18 27.45 -1.78
C ARG A 87 10.95 26.56 -1.82
N MET A 88 10.34 26.40 -0.66
CA MET A 88 9.01 25.82 -0.49
C MET A 88 8.15 26.80 0.32
N PRO A 89 7.42 27.72 -0.35
CA PRO A 89 6.62 28.73 0.33
C PRO A 89 5.45 28.10 1.10
N ILE A 90 5.61 27.94 2.40
CA ILE A 90 4.58 27.46 3.32
C ILE A 90 4.29 28.54 4.36
N THR A 91 3.02 28.87 4.54
CA THR A 91 2.56 29.73 5.63
C THR A 91 2.45 28.92 6.91
N ASP A 92 2.94 29.45 8.03
CA ASP A 92 2.83 28.83 9.36
C ASP A 92 3.44 27.41 9.40
N MET A 93 4.68 27.30 8.92
CA MET A 93 5.38 26.03 8.74
C MET A 93 5.51 25.22 10.04
N ALA A 94 5.75 25.88 11.18
CA ALA A 94 5.90 25.21 12.46
C ALA A 94 4.65 24.41 12.87
N ASN A 95 3.45 24.90 12.53
CA ASN A 95 2.18 24.21 12.80
C ASN A 95 1.81 23.15 11.76
N GLN A 96 2.55 23.07 10.65
CA GLN A 96 2.36 22.04 9.60
C GLN A 96 3.31 20.86 9.75
N LEU A 97 4.18 20.87 10.76
CA LEU A 97 5.04 19.73 11.06
C LEU A 97 4.19 18.57 11.57
N SER A 98 4.30 17.43 10.90
CA SER A 98 3.68 16.18 11.31
C SER A 98 4.66 15.29 12.05
N ARG A 99 4.09 14.41 12.87
CA ARG A 99 4.81 13.35 13.56
C ARG A 99 4.39 12.01 13.01
N ALA A 100 5.35 11.12 12.91
CA ALA A 100 5.10 9.74 12.52
C ALA A 100 5.84 8.74 13.41
N LYS A 101 5.29 7.55 13.49
CA LYS A 101 5.86 6.39 14.15
C LYS A 101 5.84 5.23 13.16
N ILE A 102 7.00 4.68 12.87
CA ILE A 102 7.20 3.62 11.89
C ILE A 102 7.42 2.31 12.62
N SER A 103 6.74 1.24 12.21
CA SER A 103 7.04 -0.12 12.62
C SER A 103 8.24 -0.66 11.83
N LEU A 104 9.34 -0.97 12.52
CA LEU A 104 10.57 -1.44 11.87
C LEU A 104 10.44 -2.86 11.29
N SER A 105 9.47 -3.64 11.77
CA SER A 105 9.27 -5.03 11.33
C SER A 105 8.47 -5.12 10.03
N THR A 106 7.50 -4.22 9.84
CA THR A 106 6.60 -4.25 8.68
C THR A 106 6.84 -3.10 7.71
N GLY A 107 7.32 -1.95 8.18
CA GLY A 107 7.32 -0.70 7.41
C GLY A 107 5.98 0.06 7.46
N TYR A 108 5.05 -0.32 8.35
CA TYR A 108 3.81 0.41 8.57
C TYR A 108 4.08 1.77 9.25
N ILE A 109 3.48 2.85 8.76
CA ILE A 109 3.63 4.21 9.30
C ILE A 109 2.33 4.71 9.92
N LEU A 110 2.40 5.08 11.19
CA LEU A 110 1.36 5.76 11.96
C LEU A 110 1.67 7.26 11.94
N THR A 111 0.69 8.10 11.65
CA THR A 111 0.87 9.56 11.56
C THR A 111 -0.20 10.30 12.37
N ASP A 112 0.14 11.48 12.88
CA ASP A 112 -0.85 12.35 13.52
C ASP A 112 -1.95 12.80 12.53
N LYS A 113 -1.59 12.97 11.25
CA LYS A 113 -2.52 13.25 10.14
C LYS A 113 -3.62 12.19 10.01
N ASN A 114 -3.30 10.91 10.25
CA ASN A 114 -4.27 9.81 10.21
C ASN A 114 -4.97 9.56 11.56
N GLY A 115 -4.57 10.26 12.63
CA GLY A 115 -5.12 10.08 13.98
C GLY A 115 -4.72 8.76 14.65
N ASP A 116 -3.73 8.04 14.11
CA ASP A 116 -3.29 6.73 14.59
C ASP A 116 -1.92 6.78 15.29
N PHE A 117 -1.28 7.95 15.36
CA PHE A 117 0.03 8.14 16.01
C PHE A 117 0.12 7.60 17.43
N ASP A 118 -0.96 7.65 18.22
CA ASP A 118 -0.95 7.21 19.62
C ASP A 118 -1.14 5.69 19.80
N LEU A 119 -1.33 4.93 18.72
CA LEU A 119 -1.45 3.47 18.78
C LEU A 119 -0.12 2.83 19.22
N ASN A 120 -0.20 1.88 20.15
CA ASN A 120 0.97 1.18 20.71
C ASN A 120 1.21 -0.20 20.09
N VAL A 121 0.46 -0.56 19.06
CA VAL A 121 0.59 -1.82 18.32
C VAL A 121 0.62 -1.51 16.84
N ASP A 122 1.30 -2.35 16.07
CA ASP A 122 1.27 -2.28 14.61
C ASP A 122 -0.11 -2.72 14.11
N PRO A 123 -0.87 -1.86 13.41
CA PRO A 123 -2.18 -2.23 12.90
C PRO A 123 -2.15 -3.37 11.86
N PHE A 124 -1.04 -3.53 11.15
CA PHE A 124 -0.87 -4.56 10.12
C PHE A 124 -0.56 -5.95 10.72
N ASP A 125 0.20 -5.97 11.83
CA ASP A 125 0.49 -7.16 12.62
C ASP A 125 0.35 -6.86 14.12
N GLU A 126 -0.85 -7.10 14.66
CA GLU A 126 -1.22 -6.77 16.06
C GLU A 126 -0.31 -7.46 17.11
N LYS A 127 0.51 -8.45 16.72
CA LYS A 127 1.50 -9.10 17.60
C LYS A 127 2.71 -8.21 17.90
N ILE A 128 2.91 -7.15 17.11
CA ILE A 128 4.06 -6.27 17.20
C ILE A 128 3.70 -5.08 18.09
N GLU A 129 4.30 -5.04 19.28
CA GLU A 129 4.20 -3.90 20.18
C GLU A 129 5.17 -2.79 19.74
N LEU A 130 4.61 -1.58 19.60
CA LEU A 130 5.29 -0.33 19.27
C LEU A 130 5.47 0.58 20.52
N SER A 131 5.33 0.00 21.71
CA SER A 131 5.67 0.63 22.98
C SER A 131 7.19 0.70 23.19
N ASN A 132 7.92 -0.27 22.63
CA ASN A 132 9.38 -0.41 22.74
C ASN A 132 10.10 0.28 21.57
N ASP A 133 11.18 1.01 21.86
CA ASP A 133 12.00 1.72 20.88
C ASP A 133 12.74 0.80 19.90
N ASN A 134 12.94 -0.48 20.24
CA ASN A 134 13.59 -1.44 19.33
C ASN A 134 12.73 -1.83 18.12
N ASN A 135 11.41 -1.67 18.21
CA ASN A 135 10.47 -2.06 17.15
C ASN A 135 9.93 -0.86 16.37
N ARG A 136 10.34 0.36 16.74
CA ARG A 136 9.83 1.59 16.13
C ARG A 136 10.90 2.61 15.81
N GLU A 137 10.59 3.45 14.84
CA GLU A 137 11.27 4.74 14.65
C GLU A 137 10.27 5.89 14.85
N LEU A 138 10.69 6.94 15.55
CA LEU A 138 9.90 8.17 15.76
C LEU A 138 10.45 9.31 14.90
N LEU A 139 9.57 9.90 14.09
CA LEU A 139 9.85 11.08 13.27
C LEU A 139 9.02 12.25 13.79
N THR A 140 9.66 13.35 14.15
CA THR A 140 8.97 14.48 14.81
C THR A 140 8.78 15.72 13.94
N ASN A 141 9.62 15.88 12.92
CA ASN A 141 9.69 17.09 12.11
C ASN A 141 9.46 16.73 10.63
N LEU A 142 8.37 16.03 10.34
CA LEU A 142 8.00 15.71 8.97
C LEU A 142 7.26 16.87 8.34
N LEU A 143 7.60 17.19 7.10
CA LEU A 143 6.97 18.25 6.35
C LEU A 143 6.54 17.73 4.97
N GLU A 144 5.28 17.90 4.63
CA GLU A 144 4.76 17.44 3.34
C GLU A 144 5.33 18.31 2.22
N LEU A 145 5.90 17.69 1.19
CA LEU A 145 6.39 18.39 0.02
C LEU A 145 5.20 19.02 -0.72
N SER A 146 5.22 20.35 -0.77
CA SER A 146 4.19 21.17 -1.41
C SER A 146 4.77 21.91 -2.61
N GLU A 147 4.03 22.88 -3.15
CA GLU A 147 4.48 23.68 -4.29
C GLU A 147 5.84 24.33 -3.99
N CYS A 148 6.78 24.14 -4.90
CA CYS A 148 8.14 24.64 -4.78
C CYS A 148 8.37 25.82 -5.73
N ARG A 149 9.37 26.64 -5.42
CA ARG A 149 9.87 27.68 -6.31
C ARG A 149 11.36 27.48 -6.56
N ALA A 150 11.70 27.54 -7.84
CA ALA A 150 13.07 27.48 -8.29
C ALA A 150 13.71 28.88 -8.30
N ASP A 151 15.00 28.94 -7.99
CA ASP A 151 15.85 30.10 -8.18
C ASP A 151 16.78 29.81 -9.38
N GLU A 152 16.98 30.78 -10.27
CA GLU A 152 17.88 30.68 -11.43
C GLU A 152 19.35 30.59 -11.00
N GLN A 153 20.14 29.75 -11.66
CA GLN A 153 21.57 29.59 -11.41
C GLN A 153 22.41 29.97 -12.63
N ALA A 154 23.32 30.93 -12.46
CA ALA A 154 24.05 31.58 -13.56
C ALA A 154 25.39 30.93 -13.98
N ARG A 155 25.90 29.89 -13.29
CA ARG A 155 27.22 29.29 -13.60
C ARG A 155 27.24 27.77 -13.46
N ILE A 156 27.96 27.12 -14.39
CA ILE A 156 28.41 25.74 -14.29
C ILE A 156 29.80 25.77 -13.64
N THR A 157 29.99 25.17 -12.48
CA THR A 157 31.33 24.90 -11.94
C THR A 157 31.63 23.41 -11.97
N CYS A 158 32.89 23.02 -12.18
CA CYS A 158 33.30 21.60 -12.24
C CYS A 158 33.01 20.82 -10.95
N GLU A 159 32.92 21.49 -9.80
CA GLU A 159 32.47 20.88 -8.54
C GLU A 159 31.01 20.40 -8.60
N GLU A 160 30.19 20.90 -9.52
CA GLU A 160 28.76 20.55 -9.64
C GLU A 160 28.50 19.33 -10.55
N GLU A 161 29.44 18.97 -11.42
CA GLU A 161 29.36 17.74 -12.22
C GLU A 161 29.55 16.49 -11.32
N GLU A 162 30.33 16.62 -10.24
CA GLU A 162 30.31 15.64 -9.14
C GLU A 162 29.01 15.67 -8.31
N ARG A 163 28.30 16.81 -8.24
CA ARG A 163 27.02 16.94 -7.49
C ARG A 163 25.77 16.47 -8.23
N GLN A 164 25.81 16.28 -9.54
CA GLN A 164 24.80 15.43 -10.20
C GLN A 164 24.77 14.00 -9.64
N ARG A 165 25.77 13.62 -8.80
CA ARG A 165 25.81 12.37 -8.03
C ARG A 165 25.23 12.50 -6.61
N GLU A 166 24.86 13.68 -6.13
CA GLU A 166 24.25 13.90 -4.80
C GLU A 166 22.77 13.48 -4.83
N GLY A 167 22.53 12.18 -4.70
CA GLY A 167 21.18 11.66 -4.52
C GLY A 167 20.63 11.90 -3.12
N PHE A 168 19.32 11.73 -2.98
CA PHE A 168 18.63 11.67 -1.69
C PHE A 168 18.54 10.23 -1.17
N GLU A 169 18.55 10.09 0.15
CA GLU A 169 18.16 8.87 0.85
C GLU A 169 16.65 8.91 1.06
N ILE A 170 15.91 8.21 0.19
CA ILE A 170 14.45 8.18 0.19
C ILE A 170 14.00 6.79 0.58
N GLU A 171 13.28 6.71 1.69
CA GLU A 171 12.68 5.49 2.21
C GLU A 171 11.19 5.45 1.90
N THR A 172 10.63 4.25 1.74
CA THR A 172 9.20 4.07 1.46
C THR A 172 8.54 3.32 2.61
N PHE A 173 7.44 3.87 3.11
CA PHE A 173 6.59 3.27 4.15
C PHE A 173 5.14 3.23 3.66
N PHE A 174 4.26 2.55 4.40
CA PHE A 174 2.87 2.44 4.00
C PHE A 174 1.90 2.55 5.18
N SER A 175 0.69 3.05 4.92
CA SER A 175 -0.41 3.03 5.87
C SER A 175 -1.72 2.71 5.15
N MET A 176 -2.74 2.29 5.91
CA MET A 176 -4.06 2.02 5.36
C MET A 176 -5.12 2.82 6.11
N LYS A 177 -5.94 3.57 5.35
CA LYS A 177 -7.13 4.25 5.88
C LYS A 177 -8.30 3.27 6.10
N SER A 178 -8.32 2.16 5.38
CA SER A 178 -9.35 1.12 5.45
C SER A 178 -9.09 0.09 6.55
N ASN A 179 -10.14 -0.61 6.98
CA ASN A 179 -10.05 -1.64 8.01
C ASN A 179 -9.12 -2.80 7.57
N LEU A 180 -8.00 -2.95 8.26
CA LEU A 180 -6.98 -3.97 8.00
C LEU A 180 -7.49 -5.41 8.14
N LYS A 181 -8.63 -5.60 8.83
CA LYS A 181 -9.29 -6.91 8.96
C LYS A 181 -9.94 -7.40 7.66
N GLN A 182 -10.06 -6.55 6.65
CA GLN A 182 -10.63 -6.89 5.33
C GLN A 182 -9.55 -7.19 4.28
N VAL A 183 -8.26 -7.16 4.67
CA VAL A 183 -7.15 -7.48 3.77
C VAL A 183 -7.22 -8.96 3.42
N GLN A 184 -7.45 -9.26 2.14
CA GLN A 184 -7.40 -10.61 1.62
C GLN A 184 -5.96 -11.11 1.61
N ARG A 185 -5.76 -12.35 2.09
CA ARG A 185 -4.45 -13.00 2.13
C ARG A 185 -4.44 -14.26 1.29
N LEU A 186 -3.39 -14.45 0.52
CA LEU A 186 -3.08 -15.66 -0.22
C LEU A 186 -1.86 -16.31 0.44
N VAL A 187 -1.96 -17.58 0.81
CA VAL A 187 -0.86 -18.33 1.41
C VAL A 187 -0.42 -19.42 0.45
N ALA A 188 0.88 -19.45 0.16
CA ALA A 188 1.53 -20.52 -0.57
C ALA A 188 2.00 -21.59 0.41
N THR A 189 1.53 -22.83 0.25
CA THR A 189 1.91 -23.97 1.08
C THR A 189 2.54 -25.08 0.23
N LEU A 190 3.51 -25.80 0.81
CA LEU A 190 4.08 -27.00 0.20
C LEU A 190 4.09 -28.11 1.24
N ALA A 191 3.46 -29.24 0.93
CA ALA A 191 3.27 -30.35 1.86
C ALA A 191 2.66 -29.93 3.22
N GLY A 192 1.78 -28.92 3.21
CA GLY A 192 1.14 -28.37 4.41
C GLY A 192 1.95 -27.31 5.16
N GLU A 193 3.19 -27.03 4.78
CA GLU A 193 4.01 -25.99 5.40
C GLU A 193 3.90 -24.66 4.64
N PRO A 194 3.69 -23.52 5.33
CA PRO A 194 3.58 -22.22 4.66
C PRO A 194 4.95 -21.70 4.23
N LEU A 195 5.05 -21.30 2.96
CA LEU A 195 6.27 -20.77 2.35
C LEU A 195 6.24 -19.25 2.27
N LEU A 196 5.09 -18.67 1.96
CA LEU A 196 4.97 -17.26 1.59
C LEU A 196 3.54 -16.77 1.84
N GLU A 197 3.40 -15.63 2.51
CA GLU A 197 2.12 -14.96 2.73
C GLU A 197 2.02 -13.70 1.87
N ILE A 198 0.92 -13.53 1.15
CA ILE A 198 0.68 -12.40 0.25
C ILE A 198 -0.58 -11.70 0.70
N SER A 199 -0.45 -10.46 1.15
CA SER A 199 -1.57 -9.59 1.53
C SER A 199 -1.81 -8.57 0.42
N PHE A 200 -3.03 -8.47 -0.09
CA PHE A 200 -3.38 -7.40 -1.03
C PHE A 200 -3.89 -6.18 -0.29
N LEU A 201 -3.27 -5.04 -0.57
CA LEU A 201 -3.56 -3.77 0.05
C LEU A 201 -4.20 -2.86 -1.01
N PRO A 202 -5.54 -2.85 -1.12
CA PRO A 202 -6.21 -1.92 -2.02
C PRO A 202 -6.04 -0.50 -1.51
N ALA A 203 -5.79 0.45 -2.42
CA ALA A 203 -5.69 1.87 -2.10
C ALA A 203 -4.83 2.16 -0.85
N VAL A 204 -3.66 1.53 -0.75
CA VAL A 204 -2.70 1.76 0.33
C VAL A 204 -2.03 3.13 0.16
N SER A 205 -1.88 3.89 1.24
CA SER A 205 -1.12 5.15 1.24
C SER A 205 0.37 4.81 1.32
N LEU A 206 1.14 5.15 0.30
CA LEU A 206 2.59 5.02 0.24
C LEU A 206 3.23 6.37 0.61
N TYR A 207 4.04 6.36 1.65
CA TYR A 207 4.82 7.50 2.11
C TYR A 207 6.24 7.35 1.61
N LYS A 208 6.71 8.30 0.80
CA LYS A 208 8.14 8.43 0.46
C LYS A 208 8.74 9.53 1.29
N ILE A 209 9.66 9.18 2.19
CA ILE A 209 10.30 10.11 3.12
C ILE A 209 11.75 10.30 2.67
N ASN A 210 12.11 11.53 2.36
CA ASN A 210 13.46 11.97 2.11
C ASN A 210 14.15 12.28 3.44
N ARG A 211 15.05 11.40 3.85
CA ARG A 211 15.74 11.43 5.15
C ARG A 211 16.88 12.45 5.17
N LYS A 212 17.68 12.46 4.11
CA LYS A 212 18.90 13.27 4.01
C LYS A 212 19.49 13.22 2.59
N TRP A 213 20.50 14.05 2.38
CA TRP A 213 21.45 13.85 1.28
C TRP A 213 22.31 12.61 1.51
N LYS A 214 22.53 11.78 0.48
CA LYS A 214 23.40 10.60 0.57
C LYS A 214 24.84 10.91 0.97
N THR A 215 25.32 12.11 0.64
CA THR A 215 26.68 12.58 0.96
C THR A 215 26.79 13.26 2.32
N SER A 216 25.67 13.46 3.02
CA SER A 216 25.62 14.15 4.31
C SER A 216 25.38 13.17 5.45
N GLU A 217 26.06 13.40 6.57
CA GLU A 217 25.75 12.73 7.83
C GLU A 217 24.58 13.40 8.57
N MET A 218 24.30 14.68 8.27
CA MET A 218 23.16 15.40 8.86
C MET A 218 21.85 14.82 8.33
N LYS A 219 21.01 14.32 9.25
CA LYS A 219 19.60 13.97 8.99
C LYS A 219 18.75 15.23 8.87
N GLY A 220 17.81 15.21 7.93
CA GLY A 220 16.91 16.31 7.63
C GLY A 220 17.54 17.43 6.79
N PHE A 221 16.73 18.45 6.55
CA PHE A 221 17.04 19.62 5.73
C PHE A 221 16.69 20.90 6.49
N LEU A 222 17.59 21.88 6.41
CA LEU A 222 17.39 23.17 7.04
C LEU A 222 16.53 24.07 6.15
N ILE A 223 15.42 24.57 6.69
CA ILE A 223 14.53 25.52 6.04
C ILE A 223 14.28 26.73 6.94
N GLU A 224 14.25 27.91 6.32
CA GLU A 224 13.85 29.13 7.00
C GLU A 224 12.32 29.20 7.11
N GLU A 225 11.81 29.33 8.34
CA GLU A 225 10.39 29.19 8.66
C GLU A 225 9.50 30.19 7.92
N ASN A 226 9.93 31.46 7.84
CA ASN A 226 9.12 32.55 7.27
C ASN A 226 9.19 32.63 5.74
N SER A 227 10.33 32.28 5.15
CA SER A 227 10.60 32.48 3.72
C SER A 227 10.50 31.19 2.90
N GLY A 228 10.52 30.04 3.56
CA GLY A 228 10.58 28.73 2.92
C GLY A 228 11.90 28.45 2.21
N ILE A 229 12.95 29.25 2.42
CA ILE A 229 14.24 29.11 1.72
C ILE A 229 15.05 27.96 2.34
N TRP A 230 15.48 27.02 1.49
CA TRP A 230 16.37 25.93 1.89
C TRP A 230 17.81 26.42 2.14
N LYS A 231 18.35 26.11 3.32
CA LYS A 231 19.68 26.51 3.78
C LYS A 231 20.67 25.35 3.70
N ARG A 232 21.96 25.68 3.60
CA ARG A 232 23.05 24.68 3.64
C ARG A 232 23.38 24.32 5.09
N ALA A 233 23.73 23.06 5.32
CA ALA A 233 24.20 22.57 6.63
C ALA A 233 25.40 23.37 7.18
N SER A 234 26.28 23.86 6.30
CA SER A 234 27.46 24.67 6.69
C SER A 234 27.12 25.97 7.43
N ILE A 235 25.87 26.45 7.34
CA ILE A 235 25.42 27.62 8.10
C ILE A 235 25.47 27.32 9.59
N VAL A 236 25.13 26.08 10.02
CA VAL A 236 25.14 25.69 11.45
C VAL A 236 26.53 25.83 12.07
N ASN A 237 27.58 25.45 11.33
CA ASN A 237 28.97 25.49 11.82
C ASN A 237 29.53 26.91 11.97
N ASN A 238 28.90 27.92 11.33
CA ASN A 238 29.32 29.31 11.37
C ASN A 238 28.58 30.14 12.45
N ILE A 239 27.70 29.53 13.26
CA ILE A 239 26.85 30.23 14.26
C ILE A 239 27.54 30.34 15.64
N ASN A 240 28.87 30.18 15.72
CA ASN A 240 29.60 30.43 16.96
C ASN A 240 29.61 31.94 17.32
N GLY A 241 28.55 32.43 17.97
CA GLY A 241 28.58 33.66 18.78
C GLY A 241 27.54 34.75 18.50
N ALA A 242 26.61 34.61 17.54
CA ALA A 242 25.55 35.60 17.30
C ALA A 242 24.15 34.95 17.28
N PRO A 243 23.13 35.53 17.94
CA PRO A 243 21.76 35.05 17.81
C PRO A 243 21.32 35.20 16.36
N ASN A 244 20.92 34.09 15.75
CA ASN A 244 20.45 34.08 14.37
C ASN A 244 19.10 34.83 14.33
N PRO A 245 18.94 35.92 13.58
CA PRO A 245 17.67 36.67 13.51
C PRO A 245 16.57 35.91 12.76
N VAL A 246 16.90 34.73 12.21
CA VAL A 246 16.04 33.93 11.33
C VAL A 246 15.74 32.59 12.01
N SER A 247 14.45 32.30 12.23
CA SER A 247 13.98 31.00 12.70
C SER A 247 14.20 29.95 11.61
N MET A 248 14.90 28.87 11.96
CA MET A 248 15.21 27.75 11.07
C MET A 248 14.71 26.45 11.67
N LEU A 249 14.13 25.60 10.83
CA LEU A 249 13.66 24.28 11.18
C LEU A 249 14.52 23.23 10.48
N ASN A 250 14.81 22.12 11.16
CA ASN A 250 15.38 20.93 10.54
C ASN A 250 14.26 19.93 10.31
N VAL A 251 13.95 19.65 9.05
CA VAL A 251 12.78 18.86 8.65
C VAL A 251 13.17 17.70 7.74
N GLU A 252 12.45 16.59 7.84
CA GLU A 252 12.46 15.53 6.83
C GLU A 252 11.25 15.73 5.93
N LEU A 253 11.45 15.59 4.61
CA LEU A 253 10.37 15.81 3.65
C LEU A 253 9.68 14.51 3.32
N PHE A 254 8.36 14.55 3.16
CA PHE A 254 7.63 13.39 2.66
C PHE A 254 6.65 13.75 1.55
N THR A 255 6.32 12.74 0.75
CA THR A 255 5.15 12.76 -0.13
C THR A 255 4.30 11.54 0.13
N GLU A 256 2.99 11.72 0.07
CA GLU A 256 2.01 10.63 0.18
C GLU A 256 1.32 10.41 -1.17
N TYR A 257 1.16 9.15 -1.58
CA TYR A 257 0.31 8.81 -2.72
C TYR A 257 -0.32 7.44 -2.55
N THR A 258 -1.52 7.26 -3.11
CA THR A 258 -2.28 6.03 -2.96
C THR A 258 -2.07 5.09 -4.16
N ALA A 259 -1.84 3.81 -3.91
CA ALA A 259 -1.69 2.77 -4.94
C ALA A 259 -2.32 1.44 -4.50
N ASP A 260 -2.61 0.55 -5.44
CA ASP A 260 -2.87 -0.86 -5.11
C ASP A 260 -1.53 -1.57 -4.95
N ALA A 261 -1.40 -2.41 -3.92
CA ALA A 261 -0.16 -3.11 -3.62
C ALA A 261 -0.39 -4.56 -3.17
N ILE A 262 0.64 -5.38 -3.33
CA ILE A 262 0.80 -6.65 -2.63
C ILE A 262 1.97 -6.56 -1.67
N TYR A 263 1.73 -6.99 -0.44
CA TYR A 263 2.73 -7.14 0.59
C TYR A 263 3.02 -8.63 0.74
N ILE A 264 4.26 -9.02 0.51
CA ILE A 264 4.73 -10.40 0.51
C ILE A 264 5.66 -10.59 1.70
N LYS A 265 5.36 -11.58 2.53
CA LYS A 265 6.18 -12.03 3.66
C LYS A 265 6.79 -13.40 3.32
N PRO A 266 8.07 -13.45 2.92
CA PRO A 266 8.78 -14.72 2.77
C PRO A 266 8.93 -15.40 4.13
N LEU A 267 8.58 -16.68 4.23
CA LEU A 267 8.78 -17.46 5.44
C LEU A 267 10.05 -18.30 5.34
N LYS A 268 10.59 -18.74 6.49
CA LYS A 268 11.84 -19.51 6.56
C LYS A 268 11.80 -20.78 5.70
N ASN A 269 10.63 -21.41 5.59
CA ASN A 269 10.44 -22.65 4.84
C ASN A 269 10.51 -22.43 3.31
N LEU A 270 10.48 -21.18 2.83
CA LEU A 270 10.72 -20.88 1.42
C LEU A 270 12.10 -21.37 0.95
N ASN A 271 13.07 -21.50 1.84
CA ASN A 271 14.43 -21.99 1.56
C ASN A 271 15.21 -21.08 0.59
N LEU A 272 15.25 -19.79 0.90
CA LEU A 272 16.18 -18.86 0.25
C LEU A 272 17.60 -19.10 0.79
N ALA A 273 18.60 -19.17 -0.10
CA ALA A 273 19.97 -19.51 0.31
C ALA A 273 20.63 -18.45 1.18
N ASN A 274 20.19 -17.18 1.05
CA ASN A 274 20.62 -16.06 1.86
C ASN A 274 19.38 -15.29 2.35
N THR A 275 19.25 -15.10 3.66
CA THR A 275 18.09 -14.45 4.29
C THR A 275 18.07 -12.94 4.08
N GLU A 276 19.22 -12.30 3.85
CA GLU A 276 19.33 -10.85 3.64
C GLU A 276 19.20 -10.50 2.15
N THR A 277 19.95 -11.18 1.27
CA THR A 277 19.96 -10.87 -0.18
C THR A 277 18.91 -11.64 -0.98
N GLY A 278 18.47 -12.80 -0.47
CA GLY A 278 17.46 -13.64 -1.13
C GLY A 278 16.14 -12.90 -1.35
N PRO A 279 15.53 -12.25 -0.33
CA PRO A 279 14.29 -11.49 -0.54
C PRO A 279 14.44 -10.32 -1.51
N VAL A 280 15.61 -9.66 -1.56
CA VAL A 280 15.90 -8.60 -2.55
C VAL A 280 15.91 -9.17 -3.96
N THR A 281 16.61 -10.28 -4.17
CA THR A 281 16.64 -10.97 -5.46
C THR A 281 15.24 -11.47 -5.84
N LEU A 282 14.50 -12.03 -4.88
CA LEU A 282 13.14 -12.54 -5.08
C LEU A 282 12.19 -11.42 -5.50
N LEU A 283 12.28 -10.25 -4.86
CA LEU A 283 11.50 -9.07 -5.23
C LEU A 283 11.70 -8.73 -6.71
N TYR A 284 12.95 -8.63 -7.17
CA TYR A 284 13.22 -8.26 -8.56
C TYR A 284 12.88 -9.38 -9.55
N ALA A 285 13.04 -10.65 -9.18
CA ALA A 285 12.60 -11.77 -10.00
C ALA A 285 11.08 -11.80 -10.17
N LEU A 286 10.32 -11.64 -9.08
CA LEU A 286 8.85 -11.58 -9.12
C LEU A 286 8.36 -10.33 -9.86
N LYS A 287 9.00 -9.17 -9.65
CA LYS A 287 8.70 -7.94 -10.40
C LYS A 287 8.85 -8.15 -11.91
N ARG A 288 9.98 -8.71 -12.35
CA ARG A 288 10.21 -9.04 -13.77
C ARG A 288 9.22 -10.07 -14.29
N GLY A 289 8.86 -11.06 -13.46
CA GLY A 289 7.82 -12.05 -13.77
C GLY A 289 6.45 -11.40 -14.02
N ILE A 290 6.04 -10.46 -13.17
CA ILE A 290 4.80 -9.68 -13.34
C ILE A 290 4.86 -8.87 -14.64
N GLU A 291 5.95 -8.14 -14.87
CA GLU A 291 6.09 -7.31 -16.07
C GLU A 291 6.03 -8.12 -17.36
N GLN A 292 6.68 -9.28 -17.40
CA GLN A 292 6.67 -10.15 -18.58
C GLN A 292 5.31 -10.82 -18.78
N LEU A 293 4.69 -11.32 -17.71
CA LEU A 293 3.40 -12.02 -17.78
C LEU A 293 2.26 -11.09 -18.19
N PHE A 294 2.24 -9.88 -17.65
CA PHE A 294 1.19 -8.88 -17.91
C PHE A 294 1.54 -7.86 -18.98
N GLN A 295 2.75 -7.93 -19.56
CA GLN A 295 3.24 -7.02 -20.61
C GLN A 295 3.18 -5.54 -20.19
N VAL A 296 3.57 -5.24 -18.95
CA VAL A 296 3.62 -3.88 -18.41
C VAL A 296 5.02 -3.31 -18.41
N GLU A 297 5.12 -1.99 -18.52
CA GLU A 297 6.41 -1.32 -18.51
C GLU A 297 7.05 -1.35 -17.11
N PRO A 298 8.40 -1.39 -17.01
CA PRO A 298 9.09 -1.34 -15.73
C PRO A 298 8.72 -0.21 -14.78
N ARG A 299 8.25 0.92 -15.33
CA ARG A 299 7.84 2.13 -14.58
C ARG A 299 6.42 2.03 -14.02
N GLU A 300 5.61 1.12 -14.54
CA GLU A 300 4.22 0.93 -14.14
C GLU A 300 4.09 0.06 -12.88
N ILE A 301 5.14 -0.69 -12.53
CA ILE A 301 5.23 -1.50 -11.33
C ILE A 301 6.38 -1.00 -10.45
N GLY A 302 6.04 -0.53 -9.26
CA GLY A 302 6.97 -0.18 -8.20
C GLY A 302 7.28 -1.38 -7.30
N ALA A 303 8.46 -1.36 -6.69
CA ALA A 303 8.98 -2.45 -5.87
C ALA A 303 9.89 -1.87 -4.78
N GLU A 304 9.65 -2.25 -3.53
CA GLU A 304 10.40 -1.77 -2.37
C GLU A 304 10.56 -2.93 -1.37
N ILE A 305 11.70 -2.94 -0.66
CA ILE A 305 11.92 -3.83 0.48
C ILE A 305 11.36 -3.15 1.72
N MET A 306 10.66 -3.94 2.54
CA MET A 306 9.94 -3.47 3.72
C MET A 306 10.41 -4.18 4.99
N GLY A 307 10.26 -3.52 6.13
CA GLY A 307 10.57 -4.11 7.42
C GLY A 307 12.07 -4.21 7.71
N HIS A 308 12.42 -5.17 8.57
CA HIS A 308 13.76 -5.26 9.14
C HIS A 308 14.76 -5.85 8.13
N PRO A 309 15.99 -5.31 7.99
CA PRO A 309 16.96 -5.80 7.01
C PRO A 309 17.32 -7.30 7.13
N MET A 310 17.24 -7.88 8.33
CA MET A 310 17.52 -9.30 8.56
C MET A 310 16.34 -10.24 8.24
N GLU A 311 15.11 -9.71 8.23
CA GLU A 311 13.92 -10.46 7.82
C GLU A 311 13.10 -9.58 6.85
N PRO A 312 13.65 -9.29 5.64
CA PRO A 312 13.06 -8.33 4.74
C PRO A 312 11.77 -8.86 4.13
N ASN A 313 10.74 -8.04 4.19
CA ASN A 313 9.49 -8.22 3.47
C ASN A 313 9.54 -7.50 2.12
N ILE A 314 8.56 -7.77 1.28
CA ILE A 314 8.54 -7.30 -0.10
C ILE A 314 7.23 -6.56 -0.34
N MET A 315 7.30 -5.35 -0.91
CA MET A 315 6.13 -4.63 -1.41
C MET A 315 6.25 -4.45 -2.92
N ILE A 316 5.21 -4.85 -3.65
CA ILE A 316 5.07 -4.56 -5.08
C ILE A 316 3.77 -3.77 -5.25
N TYR A 317 3.81 -2.64 -5.97
CA TYR A 317 2.66 -1.76 -6.12
C TYR A 317 2.51 -1.23 -7.54
N GLU A 318 1.30 -0.86 -7.90
CA GLU A 318 0.99 -0.26 -9.20
C GLU A 318 1.39 1.22 -9.18
N ALA A 319 2.48 1.54 -9.87
CA ALA A 319 3.07 2.87 -9.94
C ALA A 319 2.47 3.75 -11.05
N ALA A 320 1.66 3.15 -11.94
CA ALA A 320 0.94 3.86 -12.99
C ALA A 320 -0.02 4.94 -12.45
N GLU A 321 -0.38 5.91 -13.30
CA GLU A 321 -1.41 6.91 -13.00
C GLU A 321 -2.80 6.29 -13.14
N GLY A 322 -3.20 5.54 -12.11
CA GLY A 322 -4.40 4.70 -12.12
C GLY A 322 -4.06 3.27 -11.71
N SER A 323 -5.06 2.50 -11.33
CA SER A 323 -4.92 1.07 -11.06
C SER A 323 -4.95 0.31 -12.40
N LEU A 324 -3.94 -0.52 -12.61
CA LEU A 324 -3.88 -1.48 -13.71
C LEU A 324 -4.78 -2.69 -13.43
N GLY A 325 -5.10 -2.92 -12.15
CA GLY A 325 -5.91 -4.05 -11.71
C GLY A 325 -5.18 -5.41 -11.79
N ILE A 326 -3.88 -5.39 -12.05
CA ILE A 326 -3.01 -6.56 -12.19
C ILE A 326 -2.88 -7.25 -10.84
N LEU A 327 -2.55 -6.48 -9.80
CA LEU A 327 -2.34 -7.03 -8.47
C LEU A 327 -3.63 -7.60 -7.86
N LYS A 328 -4.77 -7.02 -8.23
CA LYS A 328 -6.10 -7.56 -7.86
C LYS A 328 -6.40 -8.89 -8.54
N GLN A 329 -5.89 -9.11 -9.76
CA GLN A 329 -6.09 -10.37 -10.48
C GLN A 329 -5.32 -11.53 -9.83
N ILE A 330 -4.14 -11.25 -9.26
CA ILE A 330 -3.31 -12.25 -8.54
C ILE A 330 -4.12 -12.91 -7.42
N LEU A 331 -4.97 -12.16 -6.70
CA LEU A 331 -5.82 -12.73 -5.65
C LEU A 331 -7.00 -13.54 -6.16
N LYS A 332 -7.63 -13.10 -7.26
CA LYS A 332 -8.82 -13.77 -7.79
C LYS A 332 -8.51 -15.14 -8.36
N ARG A 333 -7.26 -15.35 -8.75
CA ARG A 333 -6.78 -16.54 -9.43
C ARG A 333 -5.47 -17.00 -8.79
N PRO A 334 -5.54 -17.91 -7.81
CA PRO A 334 -4.35 -18.45 -7.13
C PRO A 334 -3.30 -19.03 -8.09
N ASP A 335 -3.73 -19.51 -9.26
CA ASP A 335 -2.90 -19.98 -10.36
C ASP A 335 -2.01 -18.89 -10.98
N VAL A 336 -2.43 -17.63 -10.96
CA VAL A 336 -1.66 -16.51 -11.54
C VAL A 336 -0.34 -16.30 -10.79
N PHE A 337 -0.32 -16.42 -9.46
CA PHE A 337 0.95 -16.26 -8.73
C PHE A 337 1.93 -17.39 -9.06
N LYS A 338 1.42 -18.59 -9.31
CA LYS A 338 2.21 -19.72 -9.80
C LYS A 338 2.81 -19.44 -11.18
N GLU A 339 2.03 -18.84 -12.08
CA GLU A 339 2.51 -18.40 -13.39
C GLU A 339 3.58 -17.31 -13.28
N ILE A 340 3.44 -16.36 -12.35
CA ILE A 340 4.46 -15.33 -12.05
C ILE A 340 5.75 -15.99 -11.56
N ALA A 341 5.68 -16.93 -10.61
CA ALA A 341 6.84 -17.64 -10.09
C ALA A 341 7.54 -18.48 -11.18
N THR A 342 6.76 -19.12 -12.07
CA THR A 342 7.28 -19.87 -13.22
C THR A 342 7.99 -18.93 -14.20
N THR A 343 7.38 -17.78 -14.51
CA THR A 343 7.96 -16.78 -15.40
C THR A 343 9.27 -16.22 -14.80
N ALA A 344 9.28 -15.94 -13.50
CA ALA A 344 10.49 -15.52 -12.79
C ALA A 344 11.62 -16.58 -12.85
N TYR A 345 11.28 -17.87 -12.74
CA TYR A 345 12.23 -18.97 -12.89
C TYR A 345 12.85 -19.04 -14.29
N ASP A 346 12.04 -18.82 -15.32
CA ASP A 346 12.50 -18.77 -16.72
C ASP A 346 13.38 -17.54 -17.02
N ILE A 347 13.04 -16.38 -16.45
CA ILE A 347 13.84 -15.15 -16.52
C ILE A 347 15.21 -15.37 -15.87
N CYS A 348 15.25 -16.08 -14.75
CA CYS A 348 16.50 -16.49 -14.10
C CYS A 348 17.28 -17.56 -14.89
N HIS A 349 16.71 -18.10 -15.98
CA HIS A 349 17.28 -19.13 -16.85
C HIS A 349 17.47 -20.50 -16.21
N PHE A 350 16.75 -20.79 -15.13
CA PHE A 350 16.88 -22.08 -14.46
C PHE A 350 16.29 -23.26 -15.26
N ASN A 351 15.47 -22.96 -16.27
CA ASN A 351 14.99 -23.91 -17.26
C ASN A 351 16.04 -24.35 -18.30
N LYS A 352 17.19 -23.67 -18.38
CA LYS A 352 18.27 -24.00 -19.33
C LYS A 352 19.28 -24.97 -18.73
N SER A 353 20.15 -25.54 -19.57
CA SER A 353 21.25 -26.38 -19.10
C SER A 353 22.25 -25.58 -18.24
N VAL A 354 22.96 -26.26 -17.33
CA VAL A 354 23.96 -25.61 -16.43
C VAL A 354 25.00 -24.80 -17.22
N VAL A 355 25.48 -25.35 -18.34
CA VAL A 355 26.46 -24.68 -19.24
C VAL A 355 25.89 -23.39 -19.85
N GLU A 356 24.59 -23.33 -20.11
CA GLU A 356 23.96 -22.12 -20.60
C GLU A 356 23.74 -21.09 -19.49
N GLN A 357 23.42 -21.55 -18.27
CA GLN A 357 23.24 -20.68 -17.09
C GLN A 357 24.54 -19.93 -16.75
N GLU A 358 25.70 -20.59 -16.84
CA GLU A 358 27.01 -19.98 -16.57
C GLU A 358 27.29 -18.71 -17.40
N LYS A 359 26.69 -18.60 -18.60
CA LYS A 359 26.86 -17.43 -19.48
C LYS A 359 26.24 -16.15 -18.91
N PHE A 360 25.26 -16.26 -18.02
CA PHE A 360 24.52 -15.14 -17.46
C PHE A 360 25.03 -14.69 -16.09
N GLY A 361 25.94 -15.47 -15.48
CA GLY A 361 26.47 -15.19 -14.15
C GLY A 361 25.39 -15.11 -13.06
N ALA A 362 25.69 -14.41 -11.96
CA ALA A 362 24.75 -14.26 -10.84
C ALA A 362 23.54 -13.38 -11.20
N SER A 363 23.74 -12.33 -11.98
CA SER A 363 22.69 -11.39 -12.41
C SER A 363 23.16 -10.60 -13.64
N SER A 364 22.23 -10.16 -14.48
CA SER A 364 22.51 -9.38 -15.69
C SER A 364 21.41 -8.36 -16.01
N TYR A 365 21.71 -7.37 -16.85
CA TYR A 365 20.71 -6.43 -17.35
C TYR A 365 19.68 -7.06 -18.31
N HIS A 366 19.92 -8.28 -18.77
CA HIS A 366 18.96 -9.03 -19.58
C HIS A 366 17.91 -9.75 -18.74
N ASP A 367 18.13 -9.88 -17.41
CA ASP A 367 17.24 -10.59 -16.51
C ASP A 367 16.78 -9.72 -15.31
N LEU A 368 17.62 -9.56 -14.29
CA LEU A 368 17.24 -9.02 -12.98
C LEU A 368 17.70 -7.58 -12.76
N LEU A 369 18.75 -7.13 -13.47
CA LEU A 369 19.32 -5.79 -13.27
C LEU A 369 18.59 -4.74 -14.13
N SER A 370 18.37 -3.57 -13.56
CA SER A 370 17.77 -2.42 -14.22
C SER A 370 18.31 -1.12 -13.65
N TYR A 371 18.04 0.01 -14.30
CA TYR A 371 18.37 1.33 -13.76
C TYR A 371 17.60 1.66 -12.47
N PHE A 372 16.46 1.02 -12.22
CA PHE A 372 15.62 1.28 -11.06
C PHE A 372 16.09 0.57 -9.78
N ASN A 373 16.97 -0.43 -9.91
CA ASN A 373 17.47 -1.21 -8.77
C ASN A 373 19.00 -1.14 -8.62
N GLN A 374 19.62 -0.09 -9.14
CA GLN A 374 21.07 0.09 -9.12
C GLN A 374 21.69 -0.02 -7.71
N GLN A 375 20.97 0.44 -6.68
CA GLN A 375 21.43 0.33 -5.28
C GLN A 375 21.55 -1.11 -4.76
N TYR A 376 20.93 -2.08 -5.43
CA TYR A 376 20.92 -3.49 -5.04
C TYR A 376 21.74 -4.38 -5.99
N HIS A 377 22.43 -3.82 -7.00
CA HIS A 377 23.13 -4.64 -8.00
C HIS A 377 24.13 -5.62 -7.38
N GLU A 378 24.82 -5.22 -6.31
CA GLU A 378 25.77 -6.08 -5.58
C GLU A 378 25.08 -7.18 -4.75
N SER A 379 23.82 -6.96 -4.35
CA SER A 379 23.03 -7.89 -3.55
C SER A 379 22.22 -8.87 -4.40
N ILE A 380 22.01 -8.61 -5.70
CA ILE A 380 21.15 -9.44 -6.54
C ILE A 380 21.94 -10.63 -7.10
N SER A 381 21.55 -11.83 -6.68
CA SER A 381 22.11 -13.11 -7.14
C SER A 381 20.99 -14.12 -7.36
N ARG A 382 20.77 -14.54 -8.61
CA ARG A 382 19.72 -15.51 -8.95
C ARG A 382 19.84 -16.80 -8.13
N TYR A 383 21.06 -17.23 -7.81
CA TYR A 383 21.32 -18.46 -7.06
C TYR A 383 20.70 -18.44 -5.66
N ASP A 384 20.45 -17.26 -5.10
CA ASP A 384 19.90 -17.10 -3.75
C ASP A 384 18.43 -17.53 -3.68
N ILE A 385 17.74 -17.62 -4.82
CA ILE A 385 16.29 -17.82 -4.90
C ILE A 385 15.87 -19.05 -5.69
N LYS A 386 16.81 -19.87 -6.18
CA LYS A 386 16.48 -21.02 -7.05
C LYS A 386 15.51 -21.98 -6.35
N ASP A 387 15.89 -22.49 -5.18
CA ASP A 387 15.08 -23.44 -4.42
C ASP A 387 13.74 -22.82 -4.00
N GLY A 388 13.75 -21.53 -3.64
CA GLY A 388 12.53 -20.77 -3.33
C GLY A 388 11.55 -20.70 -4.49
N LEU A 389 12.03 -20.40 -5.71
CA LEU A 389 11.17 -20.38 -6.89
C LEU A 389 10.66 -21.79 -7.24
N GLU A 390 11.49 -22.83 -7.12
CA GLU A 390 11.04 -24.22 -7.34
C GLU A 390 9.96 -24.64 -6.34
N ASN A 391 10.09 -24.23 -5.07
CA ASN A 391 9.11 -24.47 -4.03
C ASN A 391 7.80 -23.73 -4.33
N LEU A 392 7.85 -22.48 -4.77
CA LEU A 392 6.67 -21.71 -5.18
C LEU A 392 5.97 -22.34 -6.40
N ILE A 393 6.72 -22.84 -7.38
CA ILE A 393 6.16 -23.55 -8.54
C ILE A 393 5.49 -24.87 -8.12
N LYS A 394 5.90 -25.50 -7.02
CA LYS A 394 5.27 -26.72 -6.50
C LYS A 394 4.15 -26.43 -5.50
N ALA A 395 4.06 -25.21 -5.00
CA ALA A 395 3.13 -24.83 -3.95
C ALA A 395 1.66 -24.91 -4.39
N GLU A 396 0.81 -25.11 -3.39
CA GLU A 396 -0.62 -24.91 -3.42
C GLU A 396 -0.93 -23.51 -2.88
N TYR A 397 -1.87 -22.81 -3.51
CA TYR A 397 -2.19 -21.43 -3.18
C TYR A 397 -3.62 -21.35 -2.68
N THR A 398 -3.80 -20.94 -1.43
CA THR A 398 -5.10 -20.88 -0.76
C THR A 398 -5.41 -19.46 -0.28
N ILE A 399 -6.64 -19.00 -0.55
CA ILE A 399 -7.11 -17.69 -0.09
C ILE A 399 -7.60 -17.86 1.36
N GLN A 400 -6.99 -17.12 2.28
CA GLN A 400 -7.47 -17.00 3.64
C GLN A 400 -8.57 -15.94 3.69
N HIS A 401 -9.81 -16.41 3.84
CA HIS A 401 -10.99 -15.56 3.94
C HIS A 401 -11.19 -14.94 5.34
N ASN A 402 -10.37 -15.30 6.33
CA ASN A 402 -10.47 -14.71 7.67
C ASN A 402 -9.09 -14.71 8.37
N THR A 403 -8.65 -13.56 8.86
CA THR A 403 -7.32 -13.36 9.46
C THR A 403 -7.20 -13.90 10.90
N GLY A 404 -8.31 -14.37 11.49
CA GLY A 404 -8.37 -14.85 12.87
C GLY A 404 -8.13 -16.35 13.06
N PHE A 405 -8.13 -17.15 11.99
CA PHE A 405 -8.05 -18.62 12.07
C PHE A 405 -6.99 -19.15 11.11
N THR A 406 -6.22 -20.16 11.53
CA THR A 406 -5.11 -20.70 10.72
C THR A 406 -5.57 -21.64 9.61
N ASP A 407 -6.75 -22.25 9.74
CA ASP A 407 -7.33 -23.14 8.73
C ASP A 407 -8.88 -23.16 8.82
N TYR A 408 -9.52 -23.71 7.77
CA TYR A 408 -10.98 -23.79 7.64
C TYR A 408 -11.64 -24.66 8.73
N GLU A 409 -10.94 -25.70 9.18
CA GLU A 409 -11.43 -26.59 10.23
C GLU A 409 -11.53 -25.84 11.57
N GLN A 410 -10.49 -25.11 11.94
CA GLN A 410 -10.47 -24.31 13.16
C GLN A 410 -11.54 -23.23 13.16
N GLN A 411 -11.78 -22.57 12.02
CA GLN A 411 -12.87 -21.60 11.91
C GLN A 411 -14.23 -22.29 12.13
N TYR A 412 -14.44 -23.46 11.52
CA TYR A 412 -15.67 -24.23 11.73
C TYR A 412 -15.87 -24.62 13.19
N GLN A 413 -14.86 -25.20 13.83
CA GLN A 413 -14.92 -25.60 15.25
C GLN A 413 -15.14 -24.39 16.18
N TYR A 414 -14.49 -23.27 15.90
CA TYR A 414 -14.69 -22.03 16.64
C TYR A 414 -16.13 -21.54 16.53
N LEU A 415 -16.67 -21.45 15.31
CA LEU A 415 -18.04 -21.01 15.08
C LEU A 415 -19.05 -21.96 15.72
N LEU A 416 -18.81 -23.27 15.63
CA LEU A 416 -19.68 -24.30 16.22
C LEU A 416 -19.73 -24.20 17.75
N ASN A 417 -18.61 -23.89 18.41
CA ASN A 417 -18.55 -23.70 19.86
C ASN A 417 -19.32 -22.46 20.35
N LEU A 418 -19.56 -21.48 19.47
CA LEU A 418 -20.31 -20.28 19.79
C LEU A 418 -21.82 -20.38 19.48
N VAL A 419 -22.25 -21.44 18.78
CA VAL A 419 -23.68 -21.65 18.50
C VAL A 419 -24.41 -21.92 19.80
N ASP A 420 -25.59 -21.32 19.96
CA ASP A 420 -26.45 -21.59 21.10
C ASP A 420 -26.85 -23.09 21.09
N PRO A 421 -26.57 -23.86 22.16
CA PRO A 421 -26.93 -25.28 22.24
C PRO A 421 -28.43 -25.56 22.05
N THR A 422 -29.28 -24.55 22.24
CA THR A 422 -30.73 -24.63 22.08
C THR A 422 -31.22 -24.34 20.66
N SER A 423 -30.36 -23.75 19.80
CA SER A 423 -30.64 -23.39 18.42
C SER A 423 -30.21 -24.49 17.45
N THR A 424 -31.19 -25.28 16.99
CA THR A 424 -30.92 -26.39 16.02
C THR A 424 -30.66 -25.89 14.60
N THR A 425 -31.11 -24.68 14.25
CA THR A 425 -31.02 -24.11 12.90
C THR A 425 -29.61 -23.62 12.60
N GLU A 426 -28.99 -22.86 13.50
CA GLU A 426 -27.62 -22.35 13.32
C GLU A 426 -26.61 -23.47 13.06
N ALA A 427 -26.64 -24.52 13.87
CA ALA A 427 -25.76 -25.68 13.73
C ALA A 427 -25.99 -26.43 12.39
N GLN A 428 -27.24 -26.52 11.93
CA GLN A 428 -27.58 -27.14 10.65
C GLN A 428 -27.00 -26.36 9.47
N LEU A 429 -27.12 -25.02 9.49
CA LEU A 429 -26.57 -24.17 8.44
C LEU A 429 -25.05 -24.29 8.40
N LEU A 430 -24.35 -24.14 9.54
CA LEU A 430 -22.88 -24.25 9.59
C LEU A 430 -22.39 -25.62 9.10
N LYS A 431 -23.03 -26.70 9.56
CA LYS A 431 -22.68 -28.05 9.13
C LYS A 431 -22.85 -28.23 7.62
N TYR A 432 -23.94 -27.72 7.05
CA TYR A 432 -24.17 -27.79 5.61
C TYR A 432 -23.10 -27.01 4.82
N LEU A 433 -22.73 -25.81 5.28
CA LEU A 433 -21.68 -25.02 4.65
C LEU A 433 -20.35 -25.78 4.68
N TYR A 434 -20.00 -26.35 5.83
CA TYR A 434 -18.79 -27.16 6.01
C TYR A 434 -18.77 -28.40 5.11
N ASP A 435 -19.83 -29.22 5.14
CA ASP A 435 -19.94 -30.47 4.37
C ASP A 435 -19.86 -30.22 2.85
N ASN A 436 -20.32 -29.04 2.39
CA ASN A 436 -20.30 -28.64 0.98
C ASN A 436 -19.10 -27.77 0.59
N ARG A 437 -18.15 -27.54 1.51
CA ARG A 437 -16.97 -26.67 1.33
C ARG A 437 -17.35 -25.27 0.84
N LEU A 438 -18.38 -24.71 1.45
CA LEU A 438 -18.86 -23.35 1.18
C LEU A 438 -18.25 -22.39 2.20
N ARG A 439 -18.20 -21.11 1.83
CA ARG A 439 -17.70 -20.07 2.71
C ARG A 439 -18.45 -20.05 4.05
N LEU A 440 -17.70 -20.02 5.14
CA LEU A 440 -18.22 -19.89 6.50
C LEU A 440 -18.38 -18.41 6.88
N PRO A 441 -19.29 -18.09 7.82
CA PRO A 441 -19.41 -16.76 8.39
C PRO A 441 -18.12 -16.25 9.04
N ASP A 442 -17.95 -14.92 9.05
CA ASP A 442 -16.80 -14.28 9.70
C ASP A 442 -17.01 -14.19 11.23
N LYS A 443 -18.26 -13.97 11.67
CA LYS A 443 -18.66 -13.88 13.08
C LYS A 443 -20.01 -14.53 13.36
N ASN A 444 -20.21 -14.90 14.61
CA ASN A 444 -21.48 -15.37 15.21
C ASN A 444 -21.99 -14.29 16.18
N GLN A 445 -23.32 -14.10 16.26
CA GLN A 445 -24.02 -13.27 17.27
C GLN A 445 -23.45 -11.84 17.40
N HIS A 446 -23.21 -11.17 16.28
CA HIS A 446 -22.60 -9.84 16.30
C HIS A 446 -23.60 -8.77 16.74
N ASP A 447 -23.39 -8.17 17.90
CA ASP A 447 -24.32 -7.17 18.44
C ASP A 447 -24.35 -5.86 17.64
N LEU A 448 -25.50 -5.58 16.98
CA LEU A 448 -25.72 -4.35 16.21
C LEU A 448 -26.38 -3.22 17.02
N ARG A 449 -26.70 -3.44 18.32
CA ARG A 449 -27.29 -2.42 19.20
C ARG A 449 -26.46 -1.12 19.28
N PRO A 450 -25.11 -1.16 19.34
CA PRO A 450 -24.29 0.05 19.34
C PRO A 450 -24.44 0.90 18.08
N LYS A 451 -24.89 0.31 16.96
CA LYS A 451 -25.14 0.99 15.68
C LYS A 451 -26.57 1.49 15.53
N GLY A 452 -27.39 1.40 16.59
CA GLY A 452 -28.78 1.87 16.61
C GLY A 452 -29.82 0.83 16.18
N CYS A 453 -29.42 -0.39 15.83
CA CYS A 453 -30.36 -1.47 15.50
C CYS A 453 -30.48 -2.47 16.64
N ASN A 454 -31.68 -2.63 17.19
CA ASN A 454 -31.92 -3.55 18.32
C ASN A 454 -32.05 -5.01 17.86
N THR A 455 -31.00 -5.55 17.26
CA THR A 455 -30.95 -6.92 16.74
C THR A 455 -29.54 -7.50 16.80
N ILE A 456 -29.48 -8.82 16.87
CA ILE A 456 -28.26 -9.61 16.83
C ILE A 456 -28.50 -10.64 15.72
N PRO A 457 -27.85 -10.51 14.54
CA PRO A 457 -27.88 -11.55 13.52
C PRO A 457 -27.11 -12.78 14.00
N ASP A 458 -27.58 -13.95 13.57
CA ASP A 458 -26.97 -15.23 13.97
C ASP A 458 -25.57 -15.37 13.38
N PHE A 459 -25.43 -14.98 12.11
CA PHE A 459 -24.14 -14.95 11.42
C PHE A 459 -23.92 -13.65 10.68
N LEU A 460 -22.64 -13.26 10.59
CA LEU A 460 -22.21 -12.07 9.88
C LEU A 460 -21.08 -12.40 8.91
N TYR A 461 -21.24 -11.92 7.68
CA TYR A 461 -20.19 -11.83 6.69
C TYR A 461 -19.75 -10.36 6.61
N GLU A 462 -18.45 -10.13 6.74
CA GLU A 462 -17.82 -8.81 6.68
C GLU A 462 -16.64 -8.78 5.69
N THR A 463 -16.05 -9.93 5.36
CA THR A 463 -14.83 -10.03 4.55
C THR A 463 -15.22 -10.22 3.08
N GLU A 464 -15.55 -9.18 2.32
CA GLU A 464 -15.99 -9.15 0.88
C GLU A 464 -17.46 -8.75 0.68
N VAL A 465 -18.37 -9.24 1.52
CA VAL A 465 -19.80 -8.91 1.47
C VAL A 465 -20.20 -8.48 2.87
N GLN A 466 -20.96 -7.39 2.98
CA GLN A 466 -21.58 -6.98 4.24
C GLN A 466 -22.96 -7.62 4.32
N ALA A 467 -23.04 -8.85 4.85
CA ALA A 467 -24.30 -9.58 4.92
C ALA A 467 -24.58 -10.14 6.32
N CYS A 468 -25.81 -9.94 6.78
CA CYS A 468 -26.33 -10.48 8.03
C CYS A 468 -27.26 -11.66 7.72
N VAL A 469 -26.96 -12.84 8.28
CA VAL A 469 -27.79 -14.04 8.11
C VAL A 469 -28.60 -14.27 9.38
N PHE A 470 -29.91 -14.48 9.19
CA PHE A 470 -30.87 -14.85 10.22
C PHE A 470 -31.41 -16.26 9.96
N CYS A 471 -31.35 -17.13 10.96
CA CYS A 471 -31.77 -18.53 10.95
C CYS A 471 -33.13 -18.66 11.68
N ASP A 472 -34.22 -18.40 10.96
CA ASP A 472 -35.57 -18.41 11.50
C ASP A 472 -36.03 -19.85 11.83
N GLY A 473 -35.99 -20.18 13.13
CA GLY A 473 -36.58 -21.39 13.70
C GLY A 473 -38.10 -21.31 13.90
N ILE A 474 -38.68 -22.34 14.51
CA ILE A 474 -40.14 -22.49 14.72
C ILE A 474 -40.76 -21.30 15.47
N HIS A 475 -40.02 -20.65 16.37
CA HIS A 475 -40.51 -19.51 17.14
C HIS A 475 -40.80 -18.27 16.28
N HIS A 476 -40.14 -18.14 15.12
CA HIS A 476 -40.36 -17.02 14.20
C HIS A 476 -41.63 -17.16 13.36
N ASP A 477 -42.39 -18.25 13.51
CA ASP A 477 -43.66 -18.42 12.78
C ASP A 477 -44.81 -17.57 13.33
N GLN A 478 -44.70 -17.06 14.57
CA GLN A 478 -45.72 -16.24 15.23
C GLN A 478 -45.83 -14.84 14.59
N GLU A 479 -47.06 -14.35 14.37
CA GLU A 479 -47.29 -13.07 13.68
C GLU A 479 -46.67 -11.85 14.39
N GLU A 480 -46.66 -11.86 15.72
CA GLU A 480 -46.08 -10.77 16.51
C GLU A 480 -44.55 -10.70 16.33
N ILE A 481 -43.89 -11.86 16.28
CA ILE A 481 -42.45 -11.98 16.07
C ILE A 481 -42.09 -11.61 14.63
N LYS A 482 -42.86 -12.06 13.64
CA LYS A 482 -42.68 -11.69 12.22
C LYS A 482 -42.68 -10.17 12.01
N LYS A 483 -43.59 -9.44 12.66
CA LYS A 483 -43.66 -7.97 12.56
C LYS A 483 -42.43 -7.30 13.16
N LEU A 484 -41.95 -7.79 14.30
CA LEU A 484 -40.73 -7.27 14.95
C LEU A 484 -39.48 -7.57 14.11
N ASP A 485 -39.41 -8.75 13.51
CA ASP A 485 -38.26 -9.15 12.68
C ASP A 485 -38.18 -8.32 11.40
N ILE A 486 -39.31 -7.98 10.77
CA ILE A 486 -39.34 -7.06 9.62
C ILE A 486 -38.73 -5.71 10.00
N GLN A 487 -39.09 -5.15 11.16
CA GLN A 487 -38.56 -3.85 11.60
C GLN A 487 -37.05 -3.92 11.91
N LYS A 488 -36.60 -5.00 12.58
CA LYS A 488 -35.19 -5.22 12.86
C LYS A 488 -34.37 -5.35 11.57
N ARG A 489 -34.86 -6.12 10.60
CA ARG A 489 -34.18 -6.36 9.31
C ARG A 489 -34.10 -5.09 8.47
N ALA A 490 -35.18 -4.31 8.40
CA ALA A 490 -35.15 -3.01 7.72
C ALA A 490 -34.11 -2.06 8.32
N CYS A 491 -33.90 -2.10 9.64
CA CYS A 491 -32.82 -1.33 10.28
C CYS A 491 -31.44 -1.76 9.79
N VAL A 492 -31.21 -3.07 9.67
CA VAL A 492 -29.93 -3.65 9.20
C VAL A 492 -29.68 -3.30 7.74
N GLU A 493 -30.69 -3.36 6.87
CA GLU A 493 -30.60 -2.92 5.48
C GLU A 493 -30.25 -1.43 5.38
N ASN A 494 -30.85 -0.58 6.23
CA ASN A 494 -30.54 0.84 6.28
C ASN A 494 -29.10 1.15 6.74
N LEU A 495 -28.46 0.22 7.46
CA LEU A 495 -27.03 0.30 7.80
C LEU A 495 -26.11 -0.12 6.64
N GLY A 496 -26.65 -0.55 5.51
CA GLY A 496 -25.91 -0.97 4.32
C GLY A 496 -25.59 -2.46 4.25
N TYR A 497 -26.13 -3.27 5.16
CA TYR A 497 -25.95 -4.73 5.14
C TYR A 497 -27.02 -5.41 4.30
N GLU A 498 -26.63 -6.43 3.53
CA GLU A 498 -27.55 -7.34 2.87
C GLU A 498 -28.16 -8.30 3.90
N VAL A 499 -29.49 -8.39 3.97
CA VAL A 499 -30.18 -9.28 4.90
C VAL A 499 -30.52 -10.60 4.21
N VAL A 500 -29.99 -11.69 4.76
CA VAL A 500 -30.26 -13.06 4.31
C VAL A 500 -31.07 -13.77 5.38
N VAL A 501 -32.20 -14.36 5.00
CA VAL A 501 -33.07 -15.07 5.92
C VAL A 501 -33.19 -16.52 5.47
N TRP A 502 -32.82 -17.43 6.35
CA TRP A 502 -33.07 -18.85 6.16
C TRP A 502 -34.15 -19.33 7.11
N HIS A 503 -35.25 -19.79 6.55
CA HIS A 503 -36.33 -20.40 7.31
C HIS A 503 -36.12 -21.91 7.40
N TYR A 504 -36.30 -22.52 8.58
CA TYR A 504 -36.00 -23.93 8.85
C TYR A 504 -36.72 -24.95 7.93
N ARG A 505 -37.83 -24.56 7.28
CA ARG A 505 -38.56 -25.40 6.31
C ARG A 505 -37.99 -25.34 4.89
N THR A 506 -37.14 -24.37 4.60
CA THR A 506 -36.54 -24.15 3.28
C THR A 506 -35.28 -25.00 3.15
N PRO A 507 -35.13 -25.81 2.09
CA PRO A 507 -33.90 -26.55 1.86
C PRO A 507 -32.68 -25.62 1.80
N LEU A 508 -31.62 -25.96 2.51
CA LEU A 508 -30.37 -25.18 2.53
C LEU A 508 -29.74 -25.02 1.14
N SER A 509 -29.96 -25.99 0.24
CA SER A 509 -29.55 -25.90 -1.16
C SER A 509 -30.18 -24.73 -1.91
N ASP A 510 -31.41 -24.34 -1.56
CA ASP A 510 -32.13 -23.26 -2.24
C ASP A 510 -31.65 -21.90 -1.75
N LEU A 511 -31.37 -21.79 -0.44
CA LEU A 511 -30.72 -20.61 0.15
C LEU A 511 -29.36 -20.35 -0.52
N VAL A 512 -28.53 -21.39 -0.64
CA VAL A 512 -27.18 -21.26 -1.23
C VAL A 512 -27.25 -20.85 -2.71
N LYS A 513 -28.23 -21.37 -3.46
CA LYS A 513 -28.45 -20.96 -4.86
C LYS A 513 -28.95 -19.54 -5.00
N GLN A 514 -29.71 -19.05 -4.02
CA GLN A 514 -30.24 -17.69 -4.02
C GLN A 514 -29.13 -16.65 -3.76
N TYR A 515 -28.15 -17.00 -2.92
CA TYR A 515 -27.05 -16.11 -2.53
C TYR A 515 -25.66 -16.69 -2.86
N PRO A 516 -25.34 -16.92 -4.15
CA PRO A 516 -24.10 -17.58 -4.55
C PRO A 516 -22.85 -16.73 -4.28
N HIS A 517 -23.00 -15.40 -4.17
CA HIS A 517 -21.92 -14.48 -3.85
C HIS A 517 -21.55 -14.49 -2.36
N ILE A 518 -22.46 -14.92 -1.48
CA ILE A 518 -22.21 -15.06 -0.04
C ILE A 518 -21.70 -16.47 0.25
N PHE A 519 -22.38 -17.49 -0.28
CA PHE A 519 -22.05 -18.90 -0.06
C PHE A 519 -21.18 -19.47 -1.19
N SER A 520 -20.05 -18.82 -1.46
CA SER A 520 -19.12 -19.24 -2.50
C SER A 520 -18.39 -20.53 -2.14
N LYS A 521 -18.11 -21.40 -3.13
CA LYS A 521 -17.27 -22.58 -2.92
C LYS A 521 -15.83 -22.19 -2.61
N ILE A 522 -15.28 -22.75 -1.54
CA ILE A 522 -13.86 -22.64 -1.22
C ILE A 522 -13.13 -23.76 -1.96
N ARG A 523 -12.09 -23.39 -2.72
CA ARG A 523 -11.10 -24.36 -3.20
C ARG A 523 -10.07 -24.51 -2.09
N ILE A 524 -10.19 -25.60 -1.33
CA ILE A 524 -9.18 -26.06 -0.39
C ILE A 524 -8.10 -26.76 -1.19
#